data_AF-A0A2G2WSQ6-F1
#
_entry.id   AF-A0A2G2WSQ6-F1
#
_cell.length_a   1.000
_cell.length_b   1.000
_cell.length_c   1.000
_cell.angle_alpha   90.00
_cell.angle_beta   90.00
_cell.angle_gamma   90.00
#
_symmetry.space_group_name_H-M   'P 1'
#
loop_
_entity.id
_entity.type
_entity.pdbx_description
1 polymer ?
#
loop_
_entity_poly.entity_id
_entity_poly.type
_entity_poly.pdbx_seq_one_letter_code
_entity_poly.pdbx_strand_id
1 'polypeptide(L)'
;MRGALVTSTPQQVEVSTYPVIGEAKIGVLLLNLGGPETLEDVQPFLFNLFADPDIIRLPRLFRFLQRPLAQFLSVARAPKSKEGYASIGGGSPLRRITDAQA
;
A
#
# COMPACT_ATOMS: atom_id res chain seq x y z
N MET A 1 -47.99 -8.21 -39.93
CA MET A 1 -46.61 -8.02 -39.44
C MET A 1 -46.68 -7.25 -38.13
N ARG A 2 -46.45 -7.91 -36.98
CA ARG A 2 -46.43 -7.26 -35.66
C ARG A 2 -44.96 -7.08 -35.26
N GLY A 3 -44.47 -5.84 -35.26
CA GLY A 3 -43.16 -5.50 -34.72
C GLY A 3 -43.23 -5.50 -33.19
N ALA A 4 -42.52 -6.42 -32.55
CA ALA A 4 -42.31 -6.41 -31.12
C ALA A 4 -41.09 -5.54 -30.80
N LEU A 5 -41.31 -4.49 -30.01
CA LEU A 5 -40.27 -3.66 -29.41
C LEU A 5 -39.40 -4.55 -28.50
N VAL A 6 -38.13 -4.71 -28.84
CA VAL A 6 -37.14 -5.34 -27.95
C VAL A 6 -36.54 -4.22 -27.11
N THR A 7 -37.06 -4.02 -25.90
CA THR A 7 -36.42 -3.18 -24.89
C THR A 7 -35.37 -4.02 -24.18
N SER A 8 -34.10 -3.68 -24.33
CA SER A 8 -33.00 -4.28 -23.59
C SER A 8 -33.13 -3.94 -22.10
N THR A 9 -33.49 -4.93 -21.29
CA THR A 9 -33.47 -4.88 -19.83
C THR A 9 -32.04 -4.55 -19.36
N PRO A 10 -31.83 -3.55 -18.48
CA PRO A 10 -30.54 -3.36 -17.86
C PRO A 10 -30.25 -4.56 -16.96
N GLN A 11 -29.16 -5.26 -17.26
CA GLN A 11 -28.66 -6.37 -16.46
C GLN A 11 -28.39 -5.87 -15.05
N GLN A 12 -29.26 -6.25 -14.12
CA GLN A 12 -29.10 -5.96 -12.69
C GLN A 12 -27.79 -6.63 -12.25
N VAL A 13 -26.84 -5.83 -11.76
CA VAL A 13 -25.66 -6.34 -11.07
C VAL A 13 -26.17 -6.98 -9.79
N GLU A 14 -26.29 -8.30 -9.81
CA GLU A 14 -26.62 -9.10 -8.64
C GLU A 14 -25.48 -8.95 -7.63
N VAL A 15 -25.68 -8.07 -6.66
CA VAL A 15 -24.84 -8.02 -5.46
C VAL A 15 -25.10 -9.34 -4.75
N SER A 16 -24.22 -10.33 -5.00
CA SER A 16 -24.26 -11.62 -4.35
C SER A 16 -24.24 -11.40 -2.84
N THR A 17 -25.42 -11.47 -2.23
CA THR A 17 -25.60 -11.46 -0.79
C THR A 17 -25.19 -12.85 -0.35
N TYR A 18 -23.89 -13.08 -0.17
CA TYR A 18 -23.41 -14.36 0.33
C TYR A 18 -24.01 -14.56 1.73
N PRO A 19 -24.86 -15.57 1.95
CA PRO A 19 -25.10 -16.00 3.31
C PRO A 19 -23.74 -16.50 3.82
N VAL A 20 -23.26 -15.93 4.93
CA VAL A 20 -22.11 -16.50 5.64
C VAL A 20 -22.59 -17.83 6.23
N ILE A 21 -22.50 -18.89 5.43
CA ILE A 21 -22.88 -20.26 5.80
C ILE A 21 -21.80 -20.80 6.76
N GLY A 22 -22.14 -20.97 8.04
CA GLY A 22 -21.36 -21.70 9.05
C GLY A 22 -20.43 -20.85 9.93
N GLU A 23 -19.79 -21.47 10.92
CA GLU A 23 -18.73 -20.90 11.79
C GLU A 23 -17.46 -20.47 11.02
N ALA A 24 -17.62 -19.76 9.91
CA ALA A 24 -16.52 -19.24 9.11
C ALA A 24 -15.91 -18.04 9.84
N LYS A 25 -14.63 -18.14 10.18
CA LYS A 25 -13.88 -17.03 10.77
C LYS A 25 -13.66 -15.95 9.72
N ILE A 26 -14.07 -14.73 10.04
CA ILE A 26 -13.82 -13.55 9.19
C ILE A 26 -12.49 -12.93 9.62
N GLY A 27 -11.56 -12.79 8.68
CA GLY A 27 -10.31 -12.06 8.87
C GLY A 27 -10.42 -10.64 8.33
N VAL A 28 -9.94 -9.66 9.08
CA VAL A 28 -9.84 -8.26 8.66
C VAL A 28 -8.36 -7.90 8.50
N LEU A 29 -7.98 -7.34 7.35
CA LEU A 29 -6.60 -6.95 7.05
C LEU A 29 -6.48 -5.42 7.04
N LEU A 30 -5.69 -4.88 7.95
CA LEU A 30 -5.37 -3.44 8.00
C LEU A 30 -4.12 -3.16 7.15
N LEU A 31 -4.28 -2.37 6.09
CA LEU A 31 -3.19 -2.03 5.16
C LEU A 31 -2.69 -0.60 5.40
N ASN A 32 -1.37 -0.42 5.37
CA ASN A 32 -0.70 0.88 5.40
C ASN A 32 0.66 0.77 4.71
N LEU A 33 1.30 1.91 4.43
CA LEU A 33 2.69 1.98 3.97
C LEU A 33 3.69 1.52 5.05
N GLY A 34 3.30 1.64 6.33
CA GLY A 34 4.16 1.34 7.47
C GLY A 34 5.09 2.51 7.82
N GLY A 35 6.12 2.21 8.60
CA GLY A 35 7.15 3.18 8.99
C GLY A 35 8.28 2.49 9.74
N PRO A 36 9.45 3.14 9.86
CA PRO A 36 10.59 2.59 10.60
C PRO A 36 10.30 2.61 12.10
N GLU A 37 10.55 1.51 12.82
CA GLU A 37 10.36 1.44 14.27
C GLU A 37 11.52 2.08 15.03
N THR A 38 12.72 2.02 14.45
CA THR A 38 13.95 2.62 14.97
C THR A 38 14.64 3.51 13.94
N LEU A 39 15.65 4.27 14.36
CA LEU A 39 16.42 5.13 13.45
C LEU A 39 17.28 4.31 12.46
N GLU A 40 17.63 3.09 12.82
CA GLU A 40 18.38 2.14 12.01
C GLU A 40 17.54 1.66 10.82
N ASP A 41 16.22 1.54 11.02
CA ASP A 41 15.27 1.07 10.00
C ASP A 41 14.93 2.11 8.94
N VAL A 42 15.31 3.38 9.14
CA VAL A 42 14.93 4.48 8.26
C VAL A 42 15.42 4.27 6.82
N GLN A 43 16.69 3.89 6.64
CA GLN A 43 17.23 3.69 5.28
C GLN A 43 16.63 2.44 4.60
N PRO A 44 16.52 1.28 5.28
CA PRO A 44 15.79 0.13 4.74
C PRO A 44 14.34 0.43 4.36
N PHE A 45 13.61 1.18 5.20
CA PHE A 45 12.24 1.62 4.91
C PHE A 45 12.18 2.48 3.64
N LEU A 46 13.03 3.50 3.53
CA LEU A 46 13.10 4.37 2.34
C LEU A 46 13.50 3.61 1.08
N PHE A 47 14.39 2.62 1.20
CA PHE A 47 14.75 1.77 0.06
C PHE A 47 13.53 1.02 -0.47
N ASN A 48 12.77 0.35 0.41
CA ASN A 48 11.56 -0.36 0.00
C ASN A 48 10.52 0.58 -0.61
N LEU A 49 10.35 1.77 -0.01
CA LEU A 49 9.43 2.79 -0.52
C LEU A 49 9.78 3.26 -1.94
N PHE A 50 11.06 3.52 -2.23
CA PHE A 50 11.48 4.00 -3.56
C PHE A 50 11.70 2.89 -4.58
N ALA A 51 11.91 1.65 -4.13
CA ALA A 51 11.99 0.49 -5.00
C ALA A 51 10.63 0.11 -5.61
N ASP A 52 9.54 0.58 -5.00
CA ASP A 52 8.18 0.37 -5.50
C ASP A 52 7.92 1.16 -6.80
N PRO A 53 7.63 0.48 -7.92
CA PRO A 53 7.32 1.13 -9.19
C PRO A 53 6.01 1.92 -9.17
N ASP A 54 5.09 1.67 -8.23
CA ASP A 54 3.87 2.45 -8.08
C ASP A 54 4.09 3.77 -7.33
N ILE A 55 5.17 3.87 -6.54
CA ILE A 55 5.62 5.09 -5.85
C ILE A 55 6.48 5.96 -6.78
N ILE A 56 7.49 5.36 -7.42
CA ILE A 56 8.32 6.05 -8.43
C ILE A 56 8.22 5.28 -9.75
N ARG A 57 7.42 5.80 -10.69
CA ARG A 57 7.25 5.20 -12.02
C ARG A 57 8.37 5.65 -12.96
N LEU A 58 9.30 4.75 -13.27
CA LEU A 58 10.25 4.96 -14.36
C LEU A 58 9.65 4.58 -15.73
N PRO A 59 10.04 5.25 -16.82
CA PRO A 59 9.70 4.81 -18.17
C PRO A 59 10.13 3.36 -18.41
N ARG A 60 9.38 2.61 -19.22
CA ARG A 60 9.62 1.17 -19.45
C ARG A 60 11.07 0.85 -19.85
N LEU A 61 11.69 1.71 -20.66
CA LEU A 61 13.07 1.55 -21.11
C LEU A 61 14.08 1.61 -19.95
N PHE A 62 13.76 2.34 -18.87
CA PHE A 62 14.65 2.57 -17.72
C PHE A 62 14.27 1.77 -16.47
N ARG A 63 13.30 0.85 -16.55
CA ARG A 63 12.80 0.12 -15.38
C ARG A 63 13.90 -0.70 -14.66
N PHE A 64 14.96 -1.08 -15.38
CA PHE A 64 16.12 -1.77 -14.80
C PHE A 64 16.92 -0.88 -13.81
N LEU A 65 16.78 0.45 -13.89
CA LEU A 65 17.42 1.40 -12.98
C LEU A 65 16.64 1.63 -11.69
N GLN A 66 15.46 1.02 -11.51
CA GLN A 66 14.59 1.27 -10.35
C GLN A 66 15.31 1.02 -9.02
N ARG A 67 15.96 -0.14 -8.85
CA ARG A 67 16.66 -0.49 -7.61
C ARG A 67 17.91 0.36 -7.36
N PRO A 68 18.80 0.59 -8.35
CA PRO A 68 19.90 1.55 -8.20
C PRO A 68 19.42 2.94 -7.79
N LEU A 69 18.34 3.43 -8.40
CA LEU A 69 17.73 4.71 -8.05
C LEU A 69 17.20 4.70 -6.62
N ALA A 70 16.49 3.65 -6.22
CA ALA A 70 15.97 3.49 -4.86
C ALA A 70 17.09 3.48 -3.82
N GLN A 71 18.20 2.80 -4.09
CA GLN A 71 19.38 2.81 -3.22
C GLN A 71 20.01 4.19 -3.10
N PHE A 72 20.17 4.89 -4.23
CA PHE A 72 20.70 6.25 -4.22
C PHE A 72 19.82 7.20 -3.41
N LEU A 73 18.51 7.20 -3.66
CA LEU A 73 17.54 8.05 -2.97
C LEU A 73 17.43 7.70 -1.48
N SER A 74 17.46 6.42 -1.11
CA SER A 74 17.37 6.01 0.29
C SER A 74 18.60 6.47 1.08
N VAL A 75 19.81 6.30 0.54
CA VAL A 75 21.04 6.79 1.17
C VAL A 75 21.04 8.30 1.29
N ALA A 76 20.68 9.02 0.21
CA ALA A 76 20.69 10.47 0.20
C ALA A 76 19.66 11.10 1.16
N ARG A 77 18.49 10.46 1.32
CA ARG A 77 17.40 10.99 2.17
C ARG A 77 17.45 10.51 3.62
N ALA A 78 18.14 9.40 3.90
CA ALA A 78 18.19 8.82 5.24
C ALA A 78 18.60 9.81 6.34
N PRO A 79 19.64 10.67 6.21
CA PRO A 79 20.05 11.57 7.30
C PRO A 79 18.92 12.51 7.74
N LYS A 80 18.32 13.23 6.78
CA LYS A 80 17.21 14.14 7.05
C LYS A 80 15.97 13.42 7.61
N SER A 81 15.66 12.24 7.08
CA SER A 81 14.54 11.44 7.61
C SER A 81 14.81 10.94 9.03
N LYS A 82 16.05 10.54 9.35
CA LYS A 82 16.44 10.13 10.71
C LYS A 82 16.31 11.29 11.70
N GLU A 83 16.72 12.50 11.32
CA GLU A 83 16.50 13.70 12.14
C GLU A 83 15.01 13.91 12.44
N GLY A 84 14.16 13.75 11.43
CA GLY A 84 12.70 13.81 11.58
C GLY A 84 12.18 12.77 12.57
N TYR A 85 12.53 11.49 12.40
CA TYR A 85 12.12 10.43 13.33
C TYR A 85 12.70 10.61 14.74
N ALA A 86 13.93 11.08 14.87
CA ALA A 86 14.55 11.38 16.16
C ALA A 86 13.77 12.47 16.91
N SER A 87 13.30 13.50 16.20
CA SER A 87 12.52 14.60 16.81
C SER A 87 11.16 14.17 17.38
N ILE A 88 10.61 13.04 16.92
CA ILE A 88 9.32 12.50 17.38
C ILE A 88 9.45 11.29 18.30
N GLY A 89 10.67 10.99 18.79
CA GLY A 89 10.91 9.90 19.74
C GLY A 89 11.62 8.67 19.17
N GLY A 90 12.23 8.77 17.98
CA GLY A 90 13.15 7.76 17.45
C GLY A 90 12.56 6.77 16.44
N GLY A 91 11.27 6.87 16.12
CA GLY A 91 10.60 5.96 15.19
C GLY A 91 9.12 6.26 14.99
N SER A 92 8.49 5.54 14.06
CA SER A 92 7.07 5.65 13.76
C SER A 92 6.22 4.92 14.82
N PRO A 93 5.17 5.56 15.38
CA PRO A 93 4.25 4.89 16.29
C PRO A 93 3.23 3.99 15.57
N LEU A 94 3.23 4.00 14.23
CA LEU A 94 2.15 3.46 13.41
C LEU A 94 1.86 1.99 13.69
N ARG A 95 2.88 1.13 13.76
CA ARG A 95 2.68 -0.31 14.02
C ARG A 95 1.98 -0.55 15.35
N ARG A 96 2.45 0.09 16.42
CA ARG A 96 1.84 0.01 17.76
C ARG A 96 0.39 0.48 17.78
N ILE A 97 0.06 1.54 17.03
CA ILE A 97 -1.30 2.05 16.94
C ILE A 97 -2.20 1.09 16.15
N THR A 98 -1.73 0.58 15.00
CA THR A 98 -2.46 -0.40 14.20
C THR A 98 -2.74 -1.68 14.99
N ASP A 99 -1.77 -2.16 15.77
CA ASP A 99 -1.92 -3.35 16.60
C ASP A 99 -2.92 -3.12 17.75
N ALA A 100 -3.04 -1.89 18.26
CA ALA A 100 -4.04 -1.53 19.26
C ALA A 100 -5.46 -1.34 18.68
N GLN A 101 -5.58 -1.23 17.36
CA GLN A 101 -6.87 -1.11 16.64
C GLN A 101 -7.42 -2.47 16.16
N ALA A 102 -6.56 -3.48 16.08
CA ALA A 102 -6.88 -4.83 15.61
C ALA A 102 -7.43 -5.70 16.76
#